data_AF-A0A9E7ZXC2-F1
#
_entry.id   AF-A0A9E7ZXC2-F1
#
_cell.length_a   1.000
_cell.length_b   1.000
_cell.length_c   1.000
_cell.angle_alpha   90.00
_cell.angle_beta   90.00
_cell.angle_gamma   90.00
#
_symmetry.space_group_name_H-M   'P 1'
#
loop_
_entity.id
_entity.type
_entity.pdbx_description
1 polymer ?
#
loop_
_entity_poly.entity_id
_entity_poly.type
_entity_poly.pdbx_seq_one_letter_code
_entity_poly.pdbx_strand_id
1 'polypeptide(L)'
;MLIICAHHGRRWLASRTAAAILAIVMSGAAIAAPRGQSESVIIMVDHAKVVRLPEKAQTVVVGNPAIADVSVQRNGIMIVTGKSFGVTNLIALDANGTLLAESLVRVGTASDSVLTVQRGMDRESYACNPDCQPSVQMGDKQDYFASAAGQATARNALATATRN
;
A
#
# COMPACT_ATOMS: atom_id res chain seq x y z
N MET A 1 42.77 -17.73 -33.09
CA MET A 1 44.11 -18.13 -33.58
C MET A 1 44.69 -16.89 -34.26
N LEU A 2 45.34 -16.00 -33.49
CA LEU A 2 46.80 -15.79 -33.43
C LEU A 2 47.34 -15.43 -34.84
N ILE A 3 47.87 -14.24 -35.13
CA ILE A 3 49.24 -13.81 -34.81
C ILE A 3 49.42 -12.31 -35.14
N ILE A 4 49.82 -11.53 -34.11
CA ILE A 4 50.96 -10.60 -34.02
C ILE A 4 51.31 -9.70 -35.24
N CYS A 5 51.31 -8.38 -35.02
CA CYS A 5 52.33 -7.49 -35.55
C CYS A 5 52.84 -6.56 -34.42
N ALA A 6 54.12 -6.71 -34.11
CA ALA A 6 54.90 -5.88 -33.20
C ALA A 6 55.55 -4.69 -33.94
N HIS A 7 56.32 -3.87 -33.20
CA HIS A 7 57.07 -2.65 -33.58
C HIS A 7 56.28 -1.36 -33.30
N HIS A 8 56.77 -0.33 -32.62
CA HIS A 8 58.12 0.11 -32.24
C HIS A 8 58.03 0.74 -30.84
N GLY A 9 59.00 0.61 -29.93
CA GLY A 9 60.30 1.26 -30.02
C GLY A 9 60.51 2.05 -28.72
N ARG A 10 61.15 1.41 -27.74
CA ARG A 10 61.43 1.95 -26.40
C ARG A 10 62.85 2.51 -26.38
N ARG A 11 63.02 3.84 -26.33
CA ARG A 11 64.30 4.51 -25.97
C ARG A 11 63.98 5.86 -25.31
N TRP A 12 63.90 5.92 -23.98
CA TRP A 12 65.00 6.30 -23.05
C TRP A 12 65.47 7.76 -23.19
N LEU A 13 64.83 8.65 -22.42
CA LEU A 13 65.42 9.83 -21.76
C LEU A 13 64.67 9.94 -20.40
N ALA A 14 65.25 9.62 -19.26
CA ALA A 14 66.11 10.49 -18.45
C ALA A 14 65.56 11.93 -18.39
N SER A 15 65.29 12.59 -17.27
CA SER A 15 65.44 12.30 -15.84
C SER A 15 64.96 13.57 -15.11
N ARG A 16 64.50 13.42 -13.85
CA ARG A 16 64.47 14.45 -12.77
C ARG A 16 63.38 15.54 -12.81
N THR A 17 62.46 15.46 -11.84
CA THR A 17 62.03 16.49 -10.84
C THR A 17 60.62 16.10 -10.36
N ALA A 18 60.50 15.61 -9.12
CA ALA A 18 60.18 16.36 -7.91
C ALA A 18 58.71 16.81 -7.82
N ALA A 19 58.09 16.45 -6.70
CA ALA A 19 56.93 17.08 -6.06
C ALA A 19 55.51 16.79 -6.60
N ALA A 20 54.83 15.92 -5.83
CA ALA A 20 53.68 16.29 -4.99
C ALA A 20 52.24 16.01 -5.49
N ILE A 21 51.43 15.71 -4.47
CA ILE A 21 49.97 15.85 -4.34
C ILE A 21 49.12 14.63 -4.74
N LEU A 22 49.05 13.71 -3.77
CA LEU A 22 47.83 13.11 -3.21
C LEU A 22 46.50 13.58 -3.83
N ALA A 23 45.97 12.83 -4.80
CA ALA A 23 44.60 12.98 -5.30
C ALA A 23 43.66 12.06 -4.51
N ILE A 24 43.14 12.55 -3.38
CA ILE A 24 41.96 11.97 -2.72
C ILE A 24 40.76 12.28 -3.60
N VAL A 25 40.31 11.31 -4.38
CA VAL A 25 39.07 11.40 -5.14
C VAL A 25 37.90 11.36 -4.14
N MET A 26 37.32 12.52 -3.89
CA MET A 26 36.08 12.73 -3.15
C MET A 26 34.95 11.88 -3.77
N SER A 27 34.70 10.72 -3.18
CA SER A 27 33.46 9.97 -3.41
C SER A 27 32.34 10.68 -2.66
N GLY A 28 31.60 11.53 -3.37
CA GLY A 28 30.39 12.15 -2.87
C GLY A 28 29.36 11.07 -2.56
N ALA A 29 29.11 10.83 -1.27
CA ALA A 29 27.99 10.02 -0.83
C ALA A 29 26.70 10.75 -1.18
N ALA A 30 26.00 10.28 -2.21
CA ALA A 30 24.62 10.69 -2.48
C ALA A 30 23.76 10.25 -1.29
N ILE A 31 23.43 11.19 -0.41
CA ILE A 31 22.44 10.98 0.65
C ILE A 31 21.09 10.83 -0.05
N ALA A 32 20.64 9.59 -0.23
CA ALA A 32 19.29 9.30 -0.66
C ALA A 32 18.33 9.84 0.42
N ALA A 33 17.62 10.92 0.10
CA ALA A 33 16.56 11.42 0.97
C ALA A 33 15.48 10.32 1.12
N PRO A 34 14.96 10.09 2.34
CA PRO A 34 13.87 9.14 2.53
C PRO A 34 12.66 9.62 1.72
N ARG A 35 12.24 8.80 0.74
CA ARG A 35 10.96 8.99 0.07
C ARG A 35 9.88 8.80 1.13
N GLY A 36 9.07 9.83 1.38
CA GLY A 36 7.94 9.76 2.30
C GLY A 36 7.08 8.56 1.95
N GLN A 37 6.99 7.59 2.85
CA GLN A 37 6.04 6.49 2.72
C GLN A 37 4.65 7.11 2.81
N SER A 38 3.85 6.96 1.76
CA SER A 38 2.43 7.22 1.85
C SER A 38 1.85 6.26 2.89
N GLU A 39 1.45 6.80 4.03
CA GLU A 39 0.84 6.01 5.09
C GLU A 39 -0.48 5.47 4.56
N SER A 40 -0.57 4.14 4.41
CA SER A 40 -1.77 3.48 3.93
C SER A 40 -2.48 2.80 5.09
N VAL A 41 -3.74 3.15 5.28
CA VAL A 41 -4.60 2.61 6.33
C VAL A 41 -5.37 1.44 5.75
N ILE A 42 -4.97 0.22 6.11
CA ILE A 42 -5.69 -1.00 5.76
C ILE A 42 -6.78 -1.26 6.80
N ILE A 43 -8.01 -1.41 6.34
CA ILE A 43 -9.21 -1.64 7.15
C ILE A 43 -10.02 -2.77 6.54
N MET A 44 -10.62 -3.61 7.36
CA MET A 44 -11.52 -4.65 6.87
C MET A 44 -12.93 -4.08 6.65
N VAL A 45 -13.69 -4.66 5.72
CA VAL A 45 -15.12 -4.34 5.58
C VAL A 45 -15.84 -4.63 6.91
N ASP A 46 -16.72 -3.72 7.33
CA ASP A 46 -17.43 -3.75 8.61
C ASP A 46 -16.54 -3.63 9.86
N HIS A 47 -15.26 -3.31 9.69
CA HIS A 47 -14.35 -3.00 10.80
C HIS A 47 -14.03 -1.51 10.87
N ALA A 48 -13.74 -1.06 12.09
CA ALA A 48 -13.25 0.28 12.35
C ALA A 48 -11.81 0.25 12.85
N LYS A 49 -11.04 1.26 12.48
CA LYS A 49 -9.67 1.48 12.96
C LYS A 49 -9.56 2.89 13.53
N VAL A 50 -8.86 2.98 14.66
CA VAL A 50 -8.54 4.26 15.30
C VAL A 50 -7.28 4.83 14.66
N VAL A 51 -7.36 6.07 14.19
CA VAL A 51 -6.27 6.81 13.57
C VAL A 51 -6.10 8.14 14.30
N ARG A 52 -4.86 8.58 14.52
CA ARG A 52 -4.58 9.90 15.10
C ARG A 52 -4.53 10.94 14.00
N LEU A 53 -5.22 12.05 14.23
CA LEU A 53 -5.17 13.20 13.34
C LEU A 53 -3.91 14.04 13.63
N PRO A 54 -3.36 14.72 12.61
CA PRO A 54 -2.32 15.71 12.81
C PRO A 54 -2.75 16.80 13.78
N GLU A 55 -1.79 17.36 14.53
CA GLU A 55 -2.03 18.54 15.34
C GLU A 55 -2.58 19.66 14.43
N LYS A 56 -3.62 20.36 14.90
CA LYS A 56 -4.34 21.44 14.18
C LYS A 56 -5.30 21.01 13.06
N ALA A 57 -5.51 19.72 12.81
CA ALA A 57 -6.54 19.27 11.89
C ALA A 57 -7.94 19.69 12.39
N GLN A 58 -8.68 20.43 11.57
CA GLN A 58 -10.05 20.86 11.87
C GLN A 58 -11.07 20.23 10.92
N THR A 59 -10.68 19.99 9.67
CA THR A 59 -11.55 19.42 8.66
C THR A 59 -10.94 18.13 8.15
N VAL A 60 -11.76 17.08 8.05
CA VAL A 60 -11.41 15.83 7.40
C VAL A 60 -12.35 15.62 6.22
N VAL A 61 -11.77 15.29 5.06
CA VAL A 61 -12.50 14.98 3.84
C VAL A 61 -12.21 13.54 3.44
N VAL A 62 -13.27 12.81 3.10
CA VAL A 62 -13.18 11.46 2.53
C VAL A 62 -13.45 11.56 1.04
N GLY A 63 -12.57 10.98 0.21
CA GLY A 63 -12.76 10.98 -1.24
C GLY A 63 -14.04 10.27 -1.67
N ASN A 64 -14.30 9.07 -1.12
CA ASN A 64 -15.52 8.31 -1.38
C ASN A 64 -16.13 7.71 -0.09
N PRO A 65 -17.24 8.29 0.43
CA PRO A 65 -17.88 7.83 1.66
C PRO A 65 -18.62 6.48 1.52
N ALA A 66 -18.80 5.97 0.30
CA ALA A 66 -19.34 4.62 0.07
C ALA A 66 -18.32 3.52 0.43
N ILE A 67 -17.02 3.81 0.30
CA ILE A 67 -15.93 2.86 0.58
C ILE A 67 -15.56 2.88 2.06
N ALA A 68 -15.32 4.07 2.62
CA ALA A 68 -14.96 4.26 4.01
C ALA A 68 -15.66 5.49 4.59
N ASP A 69 -15.94 5.48 5.89
CA ASP A 69 -16.55 6.59 6.60
C ASP A 69 -15.71 6.98 7.81
N VAL A 70 -15.83 8.22 8.26
CA VAL A 70 -15.02 8.75 9.35
C VAL A 70 -15.88 9.45 10.40
N SER A 71 -15.52 9.23 11.66
CA SER A 71 -16.06 9.96 12.80
C SER A 71 -14.91 10.57 13.58
N VAL A 72 -14.88 11.90 13.64
CA VAL A 72 -13.89 12.64 14.42
C VAL A 72 -14.35 12.68 15.88
N GLN A 73 -13.50 12.21 16.77
CA GLN A 73 -13.70 12.22 18.21
C GLN A 73 -12.95 13.40 18.84
N ARG A 74 -13.31 13.73 20.08
CA ARG A 74 -12.55 14.71 20.87
C ARG A 74 -11.12 14.20 21.08
N ASN A 75 -10.16 15.12 21.21
CA ASN A 75 -8.74 14.85 21.46
C ASN A 75 -7.92 14.37 20.24
N GLY A 76 -8.31 14.75 19.01
CA GLY A 76 -7.52 14.46 17.81
C GLY A 76 -7.51 12.98 17.41
N ILE A 77 -8.53 12.24 17.82
CA ILE A 77 -8.73 10.84 17.44
C ILE A 77 -9.80 10.79 16.35
N MET A 78 -9.56 9.99 15.32
CA MET A 78 -10.53 9.71 14.28
C MET A 78 -10.77 8.20 14.20
N ILE A 79 -12.04 7.82 14.09
CA ILE A 79 -12.45 6.44 13.85
C ILE A 79 -12.78 6.33 12.36
N VAL A 80 -12.05 5.47 11.65
CA VAL A 80 -12.28 5.19 10.23
C VAL A 80 -12.95 3.83 10.13
N THR A 81 -14.10 3.74 9.46
CA THR A 81 -14.89 2.52 9.30
C THR A 81 -14.90 2.10 7.83
N GLY A 82 -14.55 0.86 7.53
CA GLY A 82 -14.67 0.28 6.19
C GLY A 82 -16.11 -0.11 5.90
N LYS A 83 -16.71 0.41 4.82
CA LYS A 83 -18.09 0.11 4.40
C LYS A 83 -18.14 -0.85 3.21
N SER A 84 -17.32 -0.61 2.19
CA SER A 84 -17.27 -1.46 1.00
C SER A 84 -15.83 -1.64 0.52
N PHE A 85 -15.59 -2.71 -0.22
CA PHE A 85 -14.31 -2.96 -0.85
C PHE A 85 -13.87 -1.79 -1.74
N GLY A 86 -12.58 -1.44 -1.69
CA GLY A 86 -12.00 -0.43 -2.57
C GLY A 86 -10.82 0.31 -1.97
N VAL A 87 -10.37 1.34 -2.68
CA VAL A 87 -9.33 2.27 -2.22
C VAL A 87 -9.89 3.68 -2.32
N THR A 88 -9.78 4.45 -1.25
CA THR A 88 -10.10 5.89 -1.21
C THR A 88 -8.99 6.64 -0.48
N ASN A 89 -9.12 7.96 -0.32
CA ASN A 89 -8.18 8.79 0.40
C ASN A 89 -8.87 9.59 1.51
N LEU A 90 -8.10 9.91 2.53
CA LEU A 90 -8.45 10.82 3.61
C LEU A 90 -7.55 12.04 3.53
N ILE A 91 -8.16 13.22 3.61
CA ILE A 91 -7.48 14.50 3.54
C ILE A 91 -7.78 15.26 4.83
N ALA A 92 -6.73 15.69 5.54
CA ALA A 92 -6.84 16.51 6.73
C ALA A 92 -6.39 17.95 6.43
N LEU A 93 -7.22 18.93 6.79
CA LEU A 93 -6.98 20.35 6.56
C LEU A 93 -6.97 21.14 7.88
N ASP A 94 -6.23 22.23 7.91
CA ASP A 94 -6.25 23.21 9.00
C ASP A 94 -7.44 24.20 8.88
N ALA A 95 -7.51 25.16 9.81
CA ALA A 95 -8.55 26.20 9.81
C ALA A 95 -8.57 27.09 8.56
N ASN A 96 -7.42 27.22 7.88
CA ASN A 96 -7.23 28.05 6.71
C ASN A 96 -7.45 27.26 5.41
N GLY A 97 -7.77 25.96 5.49
CA GLY A 97 -7.88 25.07 4.34
C GLY A 97 -6.54 24.56 3.81
N THR A 98 -5.45 24.72 4.56
CA THR A 98 -4.13 24.21 4.21
C THR A 98 -4.08 22.70 4.42
N LEU A 99 -3.50 21.98 3.44
CA LEU A 99 -3.30 20.54 3.54
C LEU A 99 -2.29 20.19 4.62
N LEU A 100 -2.73 19.43 5.62
CA LEU A 100 -1.87 18.93 6.71
C LEU A 100 -1.39 17.51 6.42
N ALA A 101 -2.27 16.64 5.94
CA ALA A 101 -1.94 15.25 5.62
C ALA A 101 -2.90 14.68 4.58
N GLU A 102 -2.39 13.73 3.81
CA GLU A 102 -3.16 12.89 2.91
C GLU A 102 -2.74 11.43 3.11
N SER A 103 -3.71 10.52 3.22
CA SER A 103 -3.48 9.09 3.42
C SER A 103 -4.43 8.25 2.58
N LEU A 104 -3.94 7.13 2.06
CA LEU A 104 -4.79 6.17 1.35
C LEU A 104 -5.47 5.23 2.34
N VAL A 105 -6.75 4.95 2.13
CA VAL A 105 -7.53 3.95 2.86
C VAL A 105 -7.86 2.81 1.92
N ARG A 106 -7.40 1.62 2.26
CA ARG A 106 -7.74 0.39 1.55
C ARG A 106 -8.70 -0.42 2.40
N VAL A 107 -9.90 -0.63 1.87
CA VAL A 107 -10.92 -1.45 2.52
C VAL A 107 -10.98 -2.80 1.82
N GLY A 108 -10.71 -3.86 2.58
CA GLY A 108 -10.50 -5.21 2.06
C GLY A 108 -10.95 -6.31 3.01
N THR A 109 -10.58 -7.55 2.71
CA THR A 109 -10.60 -8.64 3.70
C THR A 109 -9.36 -8.57 4.58
N ALA A 110 -9.31 -9.34 5.67
CA ALA A 110 -8.20 -9.43 6.63
C ALA A 110 -6.84 -9.90 6.05
N SER A 111 -6.66 -9.90 4.73
CA SER A 111 -5.49 -10.47 4.08
C SER A 111 -5.19 -9.77 2.76
N ASP A 112 -3.96 -9.29 2.64
CA ASP A 112 -3.30 -8.77 1.43
C ASP A 112 -3.07 -9.84 0.33
N SER A 113 -3.82 -10.94 0.36
CA SER A 113 -3.65 -12.13 -0.47
C SER A 113 -5.02 -12.62 -0.96
N VAL A 114 -5.62 -11.80 -1.83
CA VAL A 114 -6.75 -12.24 -2.63
C VAL A 114 -6.22 -13.10 -3.78
N LEU A 115 -6.51 -14.40 -3.74
CA LEU A 115 -6.24 -15.32 -4.83
C LEU A 115 -7.46 -15.38 -5.74
N THR A 116 -7.27 -15.11 -7.03
CA THR A 116 -8.34 -15.31 -8.02
C THR A 116 -8.01 -16.52 -8.88
N VAL A 117 -8.95 -17.46 -8.95
CA VAL A 117 -8.86 -18.66 -9.78
C VAL A 117 -9.74 -18.45 -11.01
N GLN A 118 -9.11 -18.43 -12.19
CA GLN A 118 -9.81 -18.31 -13.47
C GLN A 118 -9.84 -19.67 -14.18
N ARG A 119 -11.03 -20.17 -14.52
CA ARG A 119 -11.28 -21.42 -15.25
C ARG A 119 -12.13 -21.12 -16.49
N GLY A 120 -11.47 -20.71 -17.56
CA GLY A 120 -12.18 -20.21 -18.75
C GLY A 120 -12.91 -18.90 -18.42
N MET A 121 -14.24 -18.89 -18.60
CA MET A 121 -15.10 -17.74 -18.26
C MET A 121 -15.49 -17.71 -16.77
N ASP A 122 -15.24 -18.80 -16.04
CA ASP A 122 -15.55 -18.89 -14.63
C ASP A 122 -14.44 -18.25 -13.80
N ARG A 123 -14.81 -17.33 -12.91
CA ARG A 123 -13.90 -16.69 -11.96
C ARG A 123 -14.33 -16.97 -10.53
N GLU A 124 -13.38 -17.25 -9.65
CA GLU A 124 -13.62 -17.45 -8.23
C GLU A 124 -12.55 -16.70 -7.43
N SER A 125 -12.95 -15.89 -6.45
CA SER A 125 -12.03 -15.14 -5.60
C SER A 125 -11.95 -15.75 -4.18
N TYR A 126 -10.74 -15.77 -3.61
CA TYR A 126 -10.44 -16.34 -2.31
C TYR A 126 -9.60 -15.36 -1.49
N ALA A 127 -9.82 -15.29 -0.18
CA ALA A 127 -8.96 -14.57 0.76
C ALA A 127 -8.14 -15.60 1.55
N CYS A 128 -6.81 -15.55 1.45
CA CYS A 128 -5.94 -16.58 2.01
C CYS A 128 -5.06 -16.03 3.13
N ASN A 129 -5.22 -16.52 4.36
CA ASN A 129 -4.27 -16.27 5.46
C ASN A 129 -4.57 -17.18 6.68
N PRO A 130 -3.81 -18.25 6.97
CA PRO A 130 -2.94 -19.03 6.09
C PRO A 130 -3.72 -19.97 5.14
N ASP A 131 -4.97 -20.30 5.48
CA ASP A 131 -5.89 -21.07 4.66
C ASP A 131 -6.76 -20.14 3.78
N CYS A 132 -7.16 -20.64 2.61
CA CYS A 132 -8.00 -19.88 1.68
C CYS A 132 -9.47 -20.07 1.99
N GLN A 133 -10.16 -18.96 2.25
CA GLN A 133 -11.61 -18.92 2.42
C GLN A 133 -12.27 -18.22 1.22
N PRO A 134 -13.49 -18.64 0.82
CA PRO A 134 -14.23 -17.97 -0.24
C PRO A 134 -14.38 -16.47 0.00
N SER A 135 -14.08 -15.65 -1.01
CA SER A 135 -14.33 -14.21 -0.99
C SER A 135 -15.08 -13.79 -2.25
N VAL A 136 -16.37 -13.49 -2.12
CA VAL A 136 -17.20 -13.14 -3.27
C VAL A 136 -16.83 -11.77 -3.84
N GLN A 137 -16.55 -11.71 -5.14
CA GLN A 137 -16.33 -10.48 -5.87
C GLN A 137 -17.27 -10.34 -7.07
N MET A 138 -17.51 -9.09 -7.47
CA MET A 138 -18.27 -8.80 -8.69
C MET A 138 -17.51 -9.35 -9.91
N GLY A 139 -18.19 -10.20 -10.69
CA GLY A 139 -17.60 -10.89 -11.84
C GLY A 139 -17.17 -12.34 -11.56
N ASP A 140 -17.37 -12.84 -10.34
CA ASP A 140 -17.22 -14.26 -10.05
C ASP A 140 -18.38 -15.06 -10.64
N LYS A 141 -18.16 -16.36 -10.86
CA LYS A 141 -19.16 -17.29 -11.41
C LYS A 141 -20.44 -17.23 -10.58
N GLN A 142 -21.58 -17.11 -11.25
CA GLN A 142 -22.88 -16.90 -10.62
C GLN A 142 -23.19 -17.92 -9.50
N ASP A 143 -22.92 -19.20 -9.74
CA ASP A 143 -23.19 -20.27 -8.76
C ASP A 143 -22.28 -20.17 -7.52
N TYR A 144 -21.02 -19.81 -7.72
CA TYR A 144 -20.06 -19.57 -6.65
C TYR A 144 -20.50 -18.37 -5.79
N PHE A 145 -20.84 -17.26 -6.45
CA PHE A 145 -21.35 -16.06 -5.80
C PHE A 145 -22.60 -16.36 -4.98
N ALA A 146 -23.60 -17.02 -5.58
CA ALA A 146 -24.87 -17.33 -4.93
C ALA A 146 -24.70 -18.26 -3.72
N SER A 147 -23.86 -19.29 -3.83
CA SER A 147 -23.62 -20.23 -2.73
C SER A 147 -22.89 -19.57 -1.55
N ALA A 148 -21.81 -18.84 -1.80
CA ALA A 148 -21.05 -18.16 -0.75
C ALA A 148 -21.85 -17.02 -0.10
N ALA A 149 -22.63 -16.25 -0.88
CA ALA A 149 -23.54 -15.23 -0.34
C ALA A 149 -24.67 -15.85 0.50
N GLY A 150 -25.23 -16.99 0.07
CA GLY A 150 -26.22 -17.74 0.82
C GLY A 150 -25.70 -18.23 2.17
N GLN A 151 -24.48 -18.78 2.20
CA GLN A 151 -23.81 -19.20 3.44
C GLN A 151 -23.57 -18.02 4.39
N ALA A 152 -23.11 -16.87 3.88
CA ALA A 152 -22.92 -15.67 4.67
C ALA A 152 -24.24 -15.17 5.28
N THR A 153 -25.32 -15.16 4.50
CA THR A 153 -26.66 -14.77 4.96
C THR A 153 -27.18 -15.72 6.04
N ALA A 154 -27.07 -17.03 5.84
CA ALA A 154 -27.50 -18.03 6.81
C ALA A 154 -26.73 -17.91 8.14
N ARG A 155 -25.41 -17.71 8.08
CA ARG A 155 -24.59 -17.45 9.28
C ARG A 155 -25.04 -16.19 10.02
N ASN A 156 -25.29 -15.10 9.30
CA ASN A 156 -25.74 -13.84 9.90
C ASN A 156 -27.13 -13.98 10.56
N ALA A 157 -28.02 -14.76 9.95
CA ALA A 157 -29.32 -15.08 10.53
C ALA A 157 -29.17 -15.87 11.84
N LEU A 158 -28.33 -16.91 11.86
CA LEU A 158 -28.02 -17.68 13.08
C LEU A 158 -27.42 -16.81 14.19
N ALA A 159 -26.49 -15.91 13.84
CA ALA A 159 -25.87 -14.99 14.81
C ALA A 159 -26.85 -13.95 15.39
N THR A 160 -27.93 -13.65 14.67
CA THR A 160 -28.97 -12.70 15.11
C THR A 160 -30.07 -13.41 15.88
N ALA A 161 -30.35 -14.68 15.59
CA ALA A 161 -31.36 -15.49 16.26
C ALA A 161 -31.08 -15.72 17.76
N THR A 162 -29.80 -15.77 18.16
CA THR A 162 -29.38 -15.99 19.56
C THR A 162 -29.44 -14.75 20.45
N ARG A 163 -29.94 -13.60 19.93
CA ARG A 163 -30.01 -12.32 20.65
C ARG A 163 -31.36 -12.01 21.30
N ASN A 164 -32.27 -12.99 21.39
CA ASN A 164 -33.56 -12.90 22.08
C ASN A 164 -33.62 -13.84 23.27
#